data_AF-A0A814LJR7-F1
#
_entry.id   AF-A0A814LJR7-F1
#
_cell.length_a   1.000
_cell.length_b   1.000
_cell.length_c   1.000
_cell.angle_alpha   90.00
_cell.angle_beta   90.00
_cell.angle_gamma   90.00
#
_symmetry.space_group_name_H-M   'P 1'
#
loop_
_entity.id
_entity.type
_entity.pdbx_description
1 polymer ?
#
loop_
_entity_poly.entity_id
_entity_poly.type
_entity_poly.pdbx_seq_one_letter_code
_entity_poly.pdbx_strand_id
1 'polypeptide(L)'
;MVSNNTTMAIHVLLESKSIIDILNFITQEVMIYVPLVLVILGFIGFIGNVFTFLQSEFRSNTCCIYLLVGSIVDIINLIVNLFPYFLAAKYGLYFPWYISSSMCKLNAFLTMFIPHLSINFVLMAMIDRFACTCSLTSSVRRLNQLKMIPWMVGILLIFSGLASIYAPVLYDKAFGVPWCMFTYVMTASIFYIVFMGFMQPCLILIFVLLTYRNVRRSRRQVGRTNLVRRNRSRNQFIVMIFTHVLTTAFFSLQWIVMFTYVSITSFNVSSYQQLVIINFFFPLTNNCYYLNNVKSFYLSMLTSQSFRKTFFKGMSRRRTTPLQGLEEFQNKNQVLQIDSRHGTLVMGDQDIGNVLVYFVE
;
A
#
# COMPACT_ATOMS: atom_id res chain seq x y z
N MET A 1 14.87 16.32 62.15
CA MET A 1 15.09 16.50 60.70
C MET A 1 14.74 15.28 59.83
N VAL A 2 14.28 14.14 60.37
CA VAL A 2 13.95 12.93 59.58
C VAL A 2 12.50 12.95 59.01
N SER A 3 11.61 13.80 59.54
CA SER A 3 10.18 13.82 59.18
C SER A 3 9.86 14.45 57.80
N ASN A 4 10.78 15.17 57.16
CA ASN A 4 10.48 15.87 55.89
C ASN A 4 10.73 15.01 54.64
N ASN A 5 11.49 13.92 54.74
CA ASN A 5 11.81 13.08 53.58
C ASN A 5 10.69 12.09 53.22
N THR A 6 9.89 11.67 54.20
CA THR A 6 8.80 10.71 53.98
C THR A 6 7.60 11.32 53.26
N THR A 7 7.26 12.58 53.56
CA THR A 7 6.15 13.29 52.91
C THR A 7 6.43 13.59 51.44
N MET A 8 7.67 13.96 51.09
CA MET A 8 8.06 14.16 49.70
C MET A 8 8.01 12.86 48.87
N ALA A 9 8.45 11.73 49.43
CA ALA A 9 8.39 10.44 48.75
C ALA A 9 6.94 9.98 48.48
N ILE A 10 6.03 10.20 49.44
CA ILE A 10 4.59 9.87 49.28
C ILE A 10 3.96 10.72 48.16
N HIS A 11 4.28 12.02 48.11
CA HIS A 11 3.75 12.91 47.06
C HIS A 11 4.21 12.47 45.66
N VAL A 12 5.51 12.16 45.49
CA VAL A 12 6.05 11.67 44.21
C VAL A 12 5.41 10.34 43.79
N LEU A 13 5.14 9.44 44.74
CA LEU A 13 4.47 8.18 44.46
C LEU A 13 3.02 8.38 44.00
N LEU A 14 2.25 9.25 44.67
CA LEU A 14 0.86 9.55 44.30
C LEU A 14 0.78 10.19 42.91
N GLU A 15 1.67 11.14 42.62
CA GLU A 15 1.73 11.80 41.32
C GLU A 15 2.09 10.80 40.21
N SER A 16 3.07 9.92 40.45
CA SER A 16 3.46 8.89 39.48
C SER A 16 2.33 7.90 39.16
N LYS A 17 1.53 7.53 40.17
CA LYS A 17 0.39 6.63 40.00
C LYS A 17 -0.69 7.27 39.12
N SER A 18 -0.99 8.55 39.36
CA SER A 18 -1.97 9.30 38.56
C SER A 18 -1.58 9.37 37.08
N ILE A 19 -0.28 9.58 36.77
CA ILE A 19 0.19 9.65 35.38
C ILE A 19 0.04 8.29 34.68
N ILE A 20 0.35 7.20 35.39
CA ILE A 20 0.26 5.84 34.84
C ILE A 20 -1.18 5.48 34.51
N ASP A 21 -2.13 5.81 35.38
CA ASP A 21 -3.55 5.55 35.16
C ASP A 21 -4.08 6.34 33.94
N ILE A 22 -3.66 7.60 33.78
CA ILE A 22 -4.00 8.43 32.61
C ILE A 22 -3.43 7.83 31.32
N LEU A 23 -2.15 7.41 31.32
CA LEU A 23 -1.52 6.81 30.14
C LEU A 23 -2.20 5.51 29.74
N ASN A 24 -2.51 4.64 30.71
CA ASN A 24 -3.22 3.39 30.45
C ASN A 24 -4.61 3.62 29.87
N PHE A 25 -5.34 4.61 30.40
CA PHE A 25 -6.64 5.01 29.86
C PHE A 25 -6.53 5.48 28.40
N ILE A 26 -5.59 6.38 28.10
CA ILE A 26 -5.38 6.86 26.72
C ILE A 26 -4.97 5.71 25.80
N THR A 27 -4.09 4.82 26.24
CA THR A 27 -3.67 3.65 25.46
C THR A 27 -4.86 2.78 25.08
N GLN A 28 -5.76 2.49 26.03
CA GLN A 28 -6.97 1.70 25.75
C GLN A 28 -7.86 2.38 24.72
N GLU A 29 -8.11 3.68 24.86
CA GLU A 29 -8.92 4.45 23.91
C GLU A 29 -8.27 4.46 22.51
N VAL A 30 -6.95 4.65 22.42
CA VAL A 30 -6.21 4.60 21.16
C VAL A 30 -6.31 3.22 20.50
N MET A 31 -6.18 2.13 21.27
CA MET A 31 -6.30 0.76 20.77
C MET A 31 -7.71 0.42 20.27
N ILE A 32 -8.74 1.11 20.75
CA ILE A 32 -10.13 0.88 20.33
C ILE A 32 -10.47 1.76 19.12
N TYR A 33 -10.33 3.08 19.23
CA TYR A 33 -10.89 3.99 18.23
C TYR A 33 -10.01 4.16 16.98
N VAL A 34 -8.68 4.17 17.13
CA VAL A 34 -7.79 4.43 15.98
C VAL A 34 -7.83 3.30 14.95
N PRO A 35 -7.74 2.00 15.32
CA PRO A 35 -7.90 0.91 14.36
C PRO A 35 -9.21 0.93 13.59
N LEU A 36 -10.33 1.22 14.28
CA LEU A 36 -11.65 1.31 13.65
C LEU A 36 -11.70 2.42 12.60
N VAL A 37 -11.21 3.61 12.95
CA VAL A 37 -11.13 4.75 12.01
C VAL A 37 -10.24 4.40 10.82
N LEU A 38 -9.09 3.77 11.04
CA LEU A 38 -8.19 3.34 9.95
C LEU A 38 -8.84 2.32 9.01
N VAL A 39 -9.59 1.35 9.54
CA VAL A 39 -10.34 0.38 8.72
C VAL A 39 -11.38 1.09 7.87
N ILE A 40 -12.19 2.00 8.45
CA ILE A 40 -13.21 2.77 7.71
C ILE A 40 -12.55 3.62 6.60
N LEU A 41 -11.50 4.37 6.93
CA LEU A 41 -10.76 5.17 5.96
C LEU A 41 -10.10 4.30 4.87
N GLY A 42 -9.64 3.10 5.24
CA GLY A 42 -9.09 2.11 4.32
C GLY A 42 -10.12 1.63 3.30
N PHE A 43 -11.34 1.29 3.74
CA PHE A 43 -12.43 0.92 2.85
C PHE A 43 -12.82 2.06 1.89
N ILE A 44 -12.99 3.28 2.42
CA ILE A 44 -13.29 4.46 1.59
C ILE A 44 -12.19 4.68 0.55
N GLY A 45 -10.93 4.60 0.97
CA GLY A 45 -9.77 4.75 0.09
C GLY A 45 -9.71 3.66 -0.99
N PHE A 46 -9.93 2.40 -0.61
CA PHE A 46 -9.97 1.27 -1.53
C PHE A 46 -11.05 1.46 -2.61
N ILE A 47 -12.28 1.79 -2.20
CA ILE A 47 -13.39 2.04 -3.11
C ILE A 47 -13.03 3.18 -4.08
N GLY A 48 -12.47 4.28 -3.57
CA GLY A 48 -12.02 5.41 -4.39
C GLY A 48 -10.93 5.04 -5.39
N ASN A 49 -9.97 4.22 -4.98
CA ASN A 49 -8.92 3.68 -5.86
C ASN A 49 -9.50 2.78 -6.95
N VAL A 50 -10.40 1.86 -6.62
CA VAL A 50 -11.10 1.00 -7.58
C VAL A 50 -11.86 1.84 -8.60
N PHE A 51 -12.66 2.82 -8.15
CA PHE A 51 -13.40 3.70 -9.05
C PHE A 51 -12.52 4.49 -10.01
N THR A 52 -11.33 4.91 -9.55
CA THR A 52 -10.43 5.74 -10.36
C THR A 52 -9.56 4.91 -11.29
N PHE A 53 -8.90 3.87 -10.78
CA PHE A 53 -7.98 3.05 -11.57
C PHE A 53 -8.69 2.16 -12.58
N LEU A 54 -9.97 1.82 -12.37
CA LEU A 54 -10.78 1.14 -13.38
C LEU A 54 -11.28 2.08 -14.50
N GLN A 55 -10.92 3.36 -14.54
CA GLN A 55 -11.24 4.20 -15.71
C GLN A 55 -10.31 3.86 -16.88
N SER A 56 -10.83 3.92 -18.12
CA SER A 56 -10.07 3.57 -19.33
C SER A 56 -8.76 4.34 -19.48
N GLU A 57 -8.73 5.59 -19.02
CA GLU A 57 -7.55 6.47 -19.01
C GLU A 57 -6.38 5.88 -18.17
N PHE A 58 -6.67 5.13 -17.10
CA PHE A 58 -5.66 4.56 -16.21
C PHE A 58 -5.40 3.06 -16.41
N ARG A 59 -6.36 2.30 -16.98
CA ARG A 59 -6.18 0.85 -17.24
C ARG A 59 -5.01 0.52 -18.16
N SER A 60 -4.63 1.45 -19.05
CA SER A 60 -3.47 1.29 -19.93
C SER A 60 -2.12 1.48 -19.22
N ASN A 61 -2.13 1.98 -17.97
CA ASN A 61 -0.96 2.32 -17.21
C ASN A 61 -0.66 1.21 -16.18
N THR A 62 0.35 0.40 -16.49
CA THR A 62 0.87 -0.72 -15.66
C THR A 62 1.11 -0.34 -14.19
N CYS A 63 1.70 0.83 -13.92
CA CYS A 63 1.88 1.33 -12.56
C CYS A 63 0.56 1.48 -11.79
N CYS A 64 -0.50 1.96 -12.45
CA CYS A 64 -1.81 2.10 -11.80
C CYS A 64 -2.40 0.72 -11.46
N ILE A 65 -2.10 -0.31 -12.26
CA ILE A 65 -2.50 -1.68 -11.98
C ILE A 65 -1.77 -2.21 -10.75
N TYR A 66 -0.45 -2.01 -10.64
CA TYR A 66 0.29 -2.41 -9.42
C TYR A 66 -0.24 -1.70 -8.16
N LEU A 67 -0.56 -0.40 -8.25
CA LEU A 67 -1.14 0.35 -7.12
C LEU A 67 -2.56 -0.12 -6.77
N LEU A 68 -3.36 -0.52 -7.76
CA LEU A 68 -4.68 -1.09 -7.53
C LEU A 68 -4.58 -2.45 -6.82
N VAL A 69 -3.73 -3.35 -7.31
CA VAL A 69 -3.48 -4.66 -6.67
C VAL A 69 -2.92 -4.45 -5.25
N GLY A 70 -1.98 -3.52 -5.08
CA GLY A 70 -1.48 -3.12 -3.76
C GLY A 70 -2.61 -2.68 -2.82
N SER A 71 -3.57 -1.88 -3.30
CA SER A 71 -4.72 -1.46 -2.49
C SER A 71 -5.68 -2.60 -2.10
N ILE A 72 -5.75 -3.67 -2.90
CA ILE A 72 -6.48 -4.90 -2.52
C ILE A 72 -5.74 -5.60 -1.37
N VAL A 73 -4.41 -5.71 -1.46
CA VAL A 73 -3.59 -6.29 -0.39
C VAL A 73 -3.66 -5.45 0.88
N ASP A 74 -3.69 -4.12 0.75
CA ASP A 74 -3.85 -3.20 1.87
C ASP A 74 -5.16 -3.40 2.62
N ILE A 75 -6.30 -3.54 1.92
CA ILE A 75 -7.57 -3.77 2.60
C ILE A 75 -7.62 -5.16 3.25
N ILE A 76 -7.03 -6.18 2.61
CA ILE A 76 -6.86 -7.50 3.21
C ILE A 76 -6.01 -7.39 4.49
N ASN A 77 -4.92 -6.60 4.48
CA ASN A 77 -4.08 -6.38 5.66
C ASN A 77 -4.86 -5.75 6.81
N LEU A 78 -5.68 -4.74 6.53
CA LEU A 78 -6.50 -4.06 7.53
C LEU A 78 -7.55 -5.02 8.12
N ILE A 79 -8.17 -5.88 7.31
CA ILE A 79 -9.18 -6.84 7.77
C ILE A 79 -8.54 -8.00 8.55
N VAL A 80 -7.42 -8.54 8.08
CA VAL A 80 -6.80 -9.74 8.66
C VAL A 80 -5.97 -9.41 9.90
N ASN A 81 -5.24 -8.29 9.89
CA ASN A 81 -4.29 -7.98 10.96
C ASN A 81 -4.79 -6.86 11.89
N LEU A 82 -5.36 -5.77 11.37
CA LEU A 82 -5.76 -4.63 12.23
C LEU A 82 -7.13 -4.80 12.88
N PHE A 83 -8.14 -5.26 12.14
CA PHE A 83 -9.52 -5.39 12.62
C PHE A 83 -9.67 -6.37 13.80
N PRO A 84 -8.95 -7.51 13.86
CA PRO A 84 -8.96 -8.37 15.05
C PRO A 84 -8.50 -7.68 16.33
N TYR A 85 -7.54 -6.74 16.26
CA TYR A 85 -7.13 -5.99 17.45
C TYR A 85 -8.25 -5.13 18.00
N PHE A 86 -9.06 -4.51 17.13
CA PHE A 86 -10.25 -3.77 17.55
C PHE A 86 -11.27 -4.69 18.23
N LEU A 87 -11.56 -5.85 17.63
CA LEU A 87 -12.53 -6.80 18.19
C LEU A 87 -12.07 -7.37 19.55
N ALA A 88 -10.77 -7.67 19.68
CA ALA A 88 -10.19 -8.10 20.94
C ALA A 88 -10.22 -6.99 22.01
N ALA A 89 -9.85 -5.76 21.66
CA ALA A 89 -9.80 -4.65 22.61
C ALA A 89 -11.19 -4.19 23.08
N LYS A 90 -12.18 -4.13 22.18
CA LYS A 90 -13.51 -3.61 22.50
C LYS A 90 -14.46 -4.66 23.08
N TYR A 91 -14.41 -5.88 22.53
CA TYR A 91 -15.40 -6.93 22.84
C TYR A 91 -14.79 -8.17 23.51
N GLY A 92 -13.47 -8.23 23.69
CA GLY A 92 -12.80 -9.44 24.18
C GLY A 92 -12.90 -10.62 23.20
N LEU A 93 -13.21 -10.36 21.93
CA LEU A 93 -13.36 -11.39 20.90
C LEU A 93 -12.00 -11.67 20.25
N TYR A 94 -11.35 -12.74 20.72
CA TYR A 94 -10.08 -13.20 20.16
C TYR A 94 -10.33 -14.13 18.97
N PHE A 95 -9.65 -13.86 17.85
CA PHE A 95 -9.67 -14.78 16.72
C PHE A 95 -8.96 -16.09 17.11
N PRO A 96 -9.41 -17.25 16.59
CA PRO A 96 -8.94 -18.57 16.98
C PRO A 96 -7.50 -18.91 16.53
N TRP A 97 -6.66 -17.90 16.25
CA TRP A 97 -5.26 -18.06 15.85
C TRP A 97 -4.44 -18.81 16.90
N TYR A 98 -4.81 -18.73 18.18
CA TYR A 98 -4.09 -19.36 19.30
C TYR A 98 -4.61 -20.78 19.64
N ILE A 99 -5.63 -21.30 18.95
CA ILE A 99 -6.21 -22.62 19.28
C ILE A 99 -5.17 -23.73 19.03
N SER A 100 -4.49 -23.71 17.88
CA SER A 100 -3.48 -24.71 17.52
C SER A 100 -2.15 -24.06 17.11
N SER A 101 -1.03 -24.78 17.25
CA SER A 101 0.29 -24.32 16.79
C SER A 101 0.27 -23.98 15.29
N SER A 102 -0.43 -24.79 14.48
CA SER A 102 -0.56 -24.54 13.03
C SER A 102 -1.29 -23.24 12.70
N MET A 103 -2.38 -22.92 13.41
CA MET A 103 -3.11 -21.66 13.21
C MET A 103 -2.27 -20.45 13.66
N CYS A 104 -1.49 -20.62 14.72
CA CYS A 104 -0.59 -19.59 15.20
C CYS A 104 0.52 -19.28 14.19
N LYS A 105 1.13 -20.33 13.62
CA LYS A 105 2.14 -20.23 12.55
C LYS A 105 1.57 -19.62 11.27
N LEU A 106 0.34 -19.97 10.90
CA LEU A 106 -0.36 -19.36 9.77
C LEU A 106 -0.62 -17.86 10.01
N ASN A 107 -1.09 -17.49 11.19
CA ASN A 107 -1.29 -16.08 11.55
C ASN A 107 0.01 -15.29 11.50
N ALA A 108 1.10 -15.84 12.05
CA ALA A 108 2.42 -15.23 11.99
C ALA A 108 2.91 -15.07 10.54
N PHE A 109 2.70 -16.08 9.69
CA PHE A 109 2.99 -16.00 8.26
C PHE A 109 2.20 -14.87 7.59
N LEU A 110 0.88 -14.81 7.77
CA LEU A 110 0.01 -13.79 7.16
C LEU A 110 0.36 -12.38 7.64
N THR A 111 0.67 -12.22 8.93
CA THR A 111 1.08 -10.95 9.54
C THR A 111 2.37 -10.40 8.91
N MET A 112 3.28 -11.27 8.48
CA MET A 112 4.50 -10.86 7.79
C MET A 112 4.34 -10.76 6.27
N PHE A 113 3.62 -11.71 5.67
CA PHE A 113 3.46 -11.83 4.23
C PHE A 113 2.65 -10.68 3.62
N ILE A 114 1.50 -10.35 4.21
CA ILE A 114 0.57 -9.38 3.61
C ILE A 114 1.18 -7.97 3.58
N PRO A 115 1.75 -7.42 4.67
CA PRO A 115 2.38 -6.11 4.59
C PRO A 115 3.61 -6.09 3.68
N HIS A 116 4.42 -7.16 3.68
CA HIS A 116 5.59 -7.26 2.79
C HIS A 116 5.14 -7.21 1.32
N LEU A 117 4.09 -7.95 0.98
CA LEU A 117 3.50 -7.98 -0.34
C LEU A 117 2.97 -6.59 -0.77
N SER A 118 2.28 -5.87 0.11
CA SER A 118 1.80 -4.51 -0.15
C SER A 118 2.95 -3.55 -0.51
N ILE A 119 4.01 -3.50 0.32
CA ILE A 119 5.13 -2.59 0.08
C ILE A 119 5.88 -3.00 -1.20
N ASN A 120 5.95 -4.29 -1.49
CA ASN A 120 6.52 -4.82 -2.74
C ASN A 120 5.73 -4.37 -3.98
N PHE A 121 4.41 -4.20 -3.91
CA PHE A 121 3.63 -3.62 -5.01
C PHE A 121 3.95 -2.14 -5.26
N VAL A 122 4.18 -1.37 -4.18
CA VAL A 122 4.64 0.03 -4.30
C VAL A 122 6.04 0.09 -4.92
N LEU A 123 6.94 -0.81 -4.52
CA LEU A 123 8.26 -0.93 -5.12
C LEU A 123 8.17 -1.30 -6.61
N MET A 124 7.29 -2.24 -6.98
CA MET A 124 7.05 -2.60 -8.39
C MET A 124 6.49 -1.44 -9.22
N ALA A 125 5.57 -0.65 -8.65
CA ALA A 125 5.09 0.57 -9.28
C ALA A 125 6.24 1.58 -9.53
N MET A 126 7.21 1.67 -8.62
CA MET A 126 8.41 2.50 -8.80
C MET A 126 9.34 1.96 -9.88
N ILE A 127 9.59 0.65 -9.90
CA ILE A 127 10.41 0.00 -10.94
C ILE A 127 9.78 0.23 -12.31
N ASP A 128 8.45 0.11 -12.41
CA ASP A 128 7.71 0.38 -13.64
C ASP A 128 7.86 1.84 -14.11
N ARG A 129 7.79 2.81 -13.19
CA ARG A 129 8.08 4.21 -13.53
C ARG A 129 9.51 4.44 -13.93
N PHE A 130 10.47 3.81 -13.26
CA PHE A 130 11.87 3.86 -13.66
C PHE A 130 12.02 3.33 -15.09
N ALA A 131 11.44 2.17 -15.41
CA ALA A 131 11.43 1.59 -16.75
C ALA A 131 10.82 2.53 -17.80
N CYS A 132 9.75 3.25 -17.45
CA CYS A 132 9.15 4.27 -18.32
C CYS A 132 10.08 5.45 -18.64
N THR A 133 11.04 5.76 -17.75
CA THR A 133 12.02 6.84 -17.96
C THR A 133 13.23 6.43 -18.79
N CYS A 134 13.43 5.12 -19.00
CA CYS A 134 14.50 4.59 -19.83
C CYS A 134 14.27 4.85 -21.33
N SER A 135 15.36 4.75 -22.12
CA SER A 135 15.30 4.92 -23.58
C SER A 135 14.38 3.87 -24.23
N LEU A 136 13.87 4.19 -25.42
CA LEU A 136 13.07 3.28 -26.25
C LEU A 136 13.81 1.96 -26.54
N THR A 137 15.14 2.03 -26.68
CA THR A 137 16.02 0.91 -27.02
C THR A 137 16.41 0.04 -25.82
N SER A 138 16.10 0.47 -24.60
CA SER A 138 16.49 -0.27 -23.39
C SER A 138 15.62 -1.51 -23.20
N SER A 139 16.25 -2.65 -22.92
CA SER A 139 15.57 -3.90 -22.55
C SER A 139 14.65 -3.73 -21.34
N VAL A 140 14.99 -2.83 -20.41
CA VAL A 140 14.20 -2.50 -19.20
C VAL A 140 12.80 -2.02 -19.56
N ARG A 141 12.62 -1.37 -20.72
CA ARG A 141 11.32 -0.89 -21.18
C ARG A 141 10.32 -2.03 -21.45
N ARG A 142 10.80 -3.25 -21.70
CA ARG A 142 9.94 -4.44 -21.87
C ARG A 142 9.14 -4.77 -20.62
N LEU A 143 9.63 -4.39 -19.43
CA LEU A 143 8.91 -4.59 -18.16
C LEU A 143 7.60 -3.78 -18.07
N ASN A 144 7.49 -2.69 -18.83
CA ASN A 144 6.31 -1.84 -18.87
C ASN A 144 5.25 -2.34 -19.88
N GLN A 145 5.34 -3.59 -20.35
CA GLN A 145 4.32 -4.17 -21.21
C GLN A 145 3.19 -4.75 -20.35
N LEU A 146 1.93 -4.46 -20.70
CA LEU A 146 0.75 -4.97 -19.98
C LEU A 146 0.75 -6.50 -19.86
N LYS A 147 1.28 -7.20 -20.88
CA LYS A 147 1.43 -8.67 -20.91
C LYS A 147 2.34 -9.22 -19.79
N MET A 148 3.25 -8.41 -19.28
CA MET A 148 4.20 -8.83 -18.23
C MET A 148 3.63 -8.70 -16.83
N ILE A 149 2.54 -7.95 -16.62
CA ILE A 149 1.97 -7.71 -15.29
C ILE A 149 1.65 -9.00 -14.53
N PRO A 150 0.89 -9.98 -15.08
CA PRO A 150 0.54 -11.19 -14.33
C PRO A 150 1.78 -11.99 -13.91
N TRP A 151 2.80 -12.05 -14.77
CA TRP A 151 4.08 -12.69 -14.45
C TRP A 151 4.82 -11.97 -13.32
N MET A 152 4.89 -10.64 -13.36
CA MET A 152 5.54 -9.85 -12.30
C MET A 152 4.80 -9.97 -10.96
N VAL A 153 3.46 -9.98 -10.98
CA VAL A 153 2.63 -10.22 -9.79
C VAL A 153 2.92 -11.61 -9.19
N GLY A 154 2.98 -12.65 -10.03
CA GLY A 154 3.31 -14.01 -9.60
C GLY A 154 4.69 -14.13 -8.97
N ILE A 155 5.71 -13.54 -9.60
CA ILE A 155 7.08 -13.49 -9.05
C ILE A 155 7.08 -12.76 -7.70
N LEU A 156 6.35 -11.65 -7.58
CA LEU A 156 6.27 -10.88 -6.36
C LEU A 156 5.64 -11.66 -5.21
N LEU A 157 4.60 -12.45 -5.49
CA LEU A 157 3.94 -13.32 -4.53
C LEU A 157 4.91 -14.38 -4.01
N ILE A 158 5.62 -15.07 -4.91
CA ILE A 158 6.61 -16.09 -4.55
C ILE A 158 7.73 -15.47 -3.70
N PHE A 159 8.30 -14.35 -4.16
CA PHE A 159 9.36 -13.64 -3.45
C PHE A 159 8.90 -13.20 -2.06
N SER A 160 7.70 -12.63 -1.94
CA SER A 160 7.16 -12.18 -0.65
C SER A 160 6.88 -13.34 0.29
N GLY A 161 6.43 -14.48 -0.24
CA GLY A 161 6.19 -15.71 0.51
C GLY A 161 7.48 -16.31 1.05
N LEU A 162 8.51 -16.44 0.20
CA LEU A 162 9.84 -16.91 0.61
C LEU A 162 10.46 -16.00 1.67
N ALA A 163 10.37 -14.68 1.50
CA ALA A 163 10.87 -13.73 2.49
C ALA A 163 10.13 -13.81 3.84
N SER A 164 8.90 -14.32 3.87
CA SER A 164 8.07 -14.41 5.09
C SER A 164 8.10 -15.80 5.75
N ILE A 165 8.79 -16.78 5.15
CA ILE A 165 8.82 -18.16 5.62
C ILE A 165 9.49 -18.32 7.00
N TYR A 166 10.31 -17.36 7.42
CA TYR A 166 10.93 -17.38 8.74
C TYR A 166 9.90 -17.25 9.87
N ALA A 167 8.76 -16.59 9.62
CA ALA A 167 7.73 -16.36 10.63
C ALA A 167 7.12 -17.68 11.18
N PRO A 168 6.60 -18.61 10.37
CA PRO A 168 6.07 -19.87 10.91
C PRO A 168 7.13 -20.76 11.58
N VAL A 169 8.42 -20.56 11.28
CA VAL A 169 9.52 -21.31 11.91
C VAL A 169 9.84 -20.75 13.30
N LEU A 170 9.77 -19.42 13.48
CA LEU A 170 10.19 -18.75 14.70
C LEU A 170 9.06 -18.42 15.68
N TYR A 171 7.81 -18.67 15.31
CA TYR A 171 6.64 -18.46 16.17
C TYR A 171 6.00 -19.78 16.58
N ASP A 172 5.63 -19.87 17.86
CA ASP A 172 4.82 -20.97 18.36
C ASP A 172 3.78 -20.50 19.38
N LYS A 173 2.84 -21.40 19.68
CA LYS A 173 1.82 -21.19 20.69
C LYS A 173 2.47 -21.26 22.07
N ALA A 174 2.26 -20.23 22.89
CA ALA A 174 2.63 -20.26 24.29
C ALA A 174 1.50 -20.83 25.16
N PHE A 175 1.86 -21.57 26.21
CA PHE A 175 0.88 -22.16 27.12
C PHE A 175 0.23 -21.07 27.99
N GLY A 176 -1.10 -21.05 28.05
CA GLY A 176 -1.87 -20.11 28.87
C GLY A 176 -1.99 -18.68 28.32
N VAL A 177 -1.51 -18.41 27.10
CA VAL A 177 -1.48 -17.06 26.54
C VAL A 177 -2.27 -17.01 25.22
N PRO A 178 -3.21 -16.05 25.02
CA PRO A 178 -4.07 -16.00 23.84
C PRO A 178 -3.40 -15.37 22.60
N TRP A 179 -2.07 -15.36 22.54
CA TRP A 179 -1.30 -14.85 21.41
C TRP A 179 -0.07 -15.72 21.11
N CYS A 180 0.41 -15.60 19.87
CA CYS A 180 1.63 -16.24 19.41
C CYS A 180 2.86 -15.55 20.00
N MET A 181 3.83 -16.33 20.47
CA MET A 181 5.09 -15.81 20.98
C MET A 181 6.25 -16.30 20.11
N PHE A 182 7.34 -15.53 20.12
CA PHE A 182 8.58 -15.91 19.46
C PHE A 182 9.28 -17.02 20.24
N THR A 183 9.67 -18.09 19.57
CA THR A 183 10.55 -19.12 20.13
C THR A 183 11.97 -18.57 20.32
N TYR A 184 12.42 -17.73 19.37
CA TYR A 184 13.74 -17.09 19.39
C TYR A 184 13.61 -15.59 19.09
N VAL A 185 13.32 -14.80 20.14
CA VAL A 185 13.03 -13.35 20.05
C VAL A 185 14.11 -12.58 19.28
N MET A 186 15.39 -12.82 19.59
CA MET A 186 16.50 -12.09 18.96
C MET A 186 16.61 -12.39 17.47
N THR A 187 16.60 -13.66 17.08
CA THR A 187 16.68 -14.09 15.68
C THR A 187 15.51 -13.55 14.87
N ALA A 188 14.28 -13.65 15.39
CA ALA A 188 13.10 -13.14 14.72
C ALA A 188 13.12 -11.61 14.57
N SER A 189 13.62 -10.91 15.60
CA SER A 189 13.77 -9.46 15.55
C SER A 189 14.79 -9.01 14.50
N ILE A 190 15.93 -9.70 14.41
CA ILE A 190 16.96 -9.43 13.39
C ILE A 190 16.37 -9.62 11.98
N PHE A 191 15.70 -10.74 11.72
CA PHE A 191 15.08 -10.98 10.41
C PHE A 191 14.03 -9.92 10.06
N TYR A 192 13.20 -9.54 11.03
CA TYR A 192 12.20 -8.49 10.85
C TYR A 192 12.85 -7.14 10.50
N ILE A 193 13.85 -6.71 11.27
CA ILE A 193 14.57 -5.45 11.05
C ILE A 193 15.33 -5.45 9.72
N VAL A 194 15.94 -6.56 9.33
CA VAL A 194 16.69 -6.64 8.06
C VAL A 194 15.75 -6.58 6.86
N PHE A 195 14.73 -7.45 6.82
CA PHE A 195 13.85 -7.57 5.65
C PHE A 195 12.84 -6.44 5.54
N MET A 196 12.09 -6.17 6.61
CA MET A 196 11.09 -5.10 6.61
C MET A 196 11.73 -3.74 6.84
N GLY A 197 12.82 -3.71 7.60
CA GLY A 197 13.37 -2.47 8.11
C GLY A 197 14.37 -1.77 7.21
N PHE A 198 15.42 -2.48 6.79
CA PHE A 198 16.50 -1.88 5.99
C PHE A 198 16.34 -2.16 4.51
N MET A 199 16.13 -3.43 4.14
CA MET A 199 16.14 -3.85 2.76
C MET A 199 15.13 -3.07 1.91
N GLN A 200 13.89 -2.93 2.40
CA GLN A 200 12.84 -2.33 1.60
C GLN A 200 12.98 -0.80 1.43
N PRO A 201 13.23 0.01 2.47
CA PRO A 201 13.51 1.44 2.28
C PRO A 201 14.75 1.71 1.43
N CYS A 202 15.81 0.90 1.57
CA CYS A 202 17.02 1.02 0.74
C CYS A 202 16.72 0.78 -0.74
N LEU A 203 16.00 -0.28 -1.08
CA LEU A 203 15.60 -0.56 -2.47
C LEU A 203 14.76 0.57 -3.05
N ILE A 204 13.77 1.04 -2.29
CA ILE A 204 12.92 2.15 -2.68
C ILE A 204 13.76 3.42 -2.93
N LEU A 205 14.69 3.76 -2.03
CA LEU A 205 15.58 4.91 -2.16
C LEU A 205 16.46 4.80 -3.42
N ILE A 206 17.02 3.63 -3.71
CA ILE A 206 17.82 3.39 -4.92
C ILE A 206 16.98 3.70 -6.17
N PHE A 207 15.77 3.14 -6.28
CA PHE A 207 14.91 3.38 -7.45
C PHE A 207 14.42 4.82 -7.56
N VAL A 208 14.19 5.51 -6.44
CA VAL A 208 13.92 6.96 -6.41
C VAL A 208 15.07 7.74 -7.04
N LEU A 209 16.30 7.49 -6.57
CA LEU A 209 17.49 8.19 -7.05
C LEU A 209 17.75 7.91 -8.54
N LEU A 210 17.59 6.65 -8.97
CA LEU A 210 17.71 6.27 -10.37
C LEU A 210 16.65 6.94 -11.26
N THR A 211 15.40 6.95 -10.82
CA THR A 211 14.30 7.63 -11.52
C THR A 211 14.57 9.13 -11.64
N TYR A 212 15.00 9.76 -10.55
CA TYR A 212 15.34 11.18 -10.52
C TYR A 212 16.48 11.52 -11.49
N ARG A 213 17.56 10.71 -11.50
CA ARG A 213 18.69 10.88 -12.45
C ARG A 213 18.22 10.78 -13.90
N ASN A 214 17.39 9.78 -14.23
CA ASN A 214 16.86 9.61 -15.58
C ASN A 214 15.95 10.76 -16.02
N VAL A 215 15.06 11.21 -15.14
CA VAL A 215 14.17 12.36 -15.42
C VAL A 215 15.00 13.63 -15.66
N ARG A 216 16.03 13.88 -14.84
CA ARG A 216 16.92 15.04 -15.01
C ARG A 216 17.68 14.97 -16.34
N ARG A 217 18.17 13.78 -16.74
CA ARG A 217 18.84 13.57 -18.03
C ARG A 217 17.89 13.81 -19.20
N SER A 218 16.67 13.27 -19.14
CA SER A 218 15.66 13.45 -20.20
C SER A 218 15.27 14.93 -20.37
N ARG A 219 15.16 15.70 -19.29
CA ARG A 219 14.88 17.13 -19.36
C ARG A 219 15.97 17.94 -20.07
N ARG A 220 17.25 17.53 -19.96
CA ARG A 220 18.36 18.23 -20.63
C ARG A 220 18.39 18.00 -22.15
N GLN A 221 17.88 16.86 -22.62
CA GLN A 221 17.94 16.48 -24.04
C GLN A 221 16.78 17.05 -24.86
N VAL A 222 15.68 17.45 -24.21
CA VAL A 222 14.46 17.89 -24.89
C VAL A 222 14.41 19.42 -24.96
N GLY A 223 15.06 19.99 -25.99
CA GLY A 223 14.74 21.33 -26.49
C GLY A 223 13.53 21.29 -27.44
N ARG A 224 12.71 22.35 -27.42
CA ARG A 224 11.52 22.67 -28.27
C ARG A 224 10.13 22.14 -27.85
N THR A 225 9.39 23.08 -27.23
CA THR A 225 7.96 23.45 -27.32
C THR A 225 6.85 22.38 -27.32
N ASN A 226 6.83 21.37 -28.21
CA ASN A 226 5.66 20.46 -28.32
C ASN A 226 5.67 19.29 -27.30
N LEU A 227 6.82 18.99 -26.71
CA LEU A 227 6.96 17.94 -25.68
C LEU A 227 6.47 18.41 -24.28
N VAL A 228 6.17 19.70 -24.11
CA VAL A 228 5.80 20.28 -22.80
C VAL A 228 4.47 19.71 -22.27
N ARG A 229 3.44 19.55 -23.11
CA ARG A 229 2.13 19.07 -22.67
C ARG A 229 2.15 17.60 -22.24
N ARG A 230 2.83 16.73 -23.02
CA ARG A 230 2.97 15.30 -22.69
C ARG A 230 3.81 15.08 -21.42
N ASN A 231 4.83 15.92 -21.19
CA ASN A 231 5.65 15.85 -20.00
C ASN A 231 4.91 16.25 -18.71
N ARG A 232 3.91 17.14 -18.78
CA ARG A 232 3.15 17.55 -17.58
C ARG A 232 2.40 16.38 -16.93
N SER A 233 1.69 15.58 -17.72
CA SER A 233 0.98 14.40 -17.20
C SER A 233 1.94 13.37 -16.61
N ARG A 234 3.05 13.06 -17.30
CA ARG A 234 4.07 12.11 -16.80
C ARG A 234 4.70 12.58 -15.49
N ASN A 235 5.00 13.87 -15.37
CA ASN A 235 5.55 14.44 -14.13
C ASN A 235 4.57 14.30 -12.95
N GLN A 236 3.25 14.40 -13.18
CA GLN A 236 2.27 14.24 -12.10
C GLN A 236 2.29 12.83 -11.51
N PHE A 237 2.39 11.78 -12.35
CA PHE A 237 2.52 10.41 -11.85
C PHE A 237 3.81 10.18 -11.08
N ILE A 238 4.92 10.75 -11.55
CA ILE A 238 6.22 10.64 -10.85
C ILE A 238 6.13 11.29 -9.48
N VAL A 239 5.55 12.50 -9.38
CA VAL A 239 5.34 13.18 -8.10
C VAL A 239 4.44 12.36 -7.19
N MET A 240 3.32 11.84 -7.71
CA MET A 240 2.40 10.99 -6.96
C MET A 240 3.14 9.81 -6.31
N ILE A 241 3.90 9.04 -7.09
CA ILE A 241 4.53 7.81 -6.58
C ILE A 241 5.70 8.14 -5.67
N PHE A 242 6.45 9.22 -5.96
CA PHE A 242 7.48 9.71 -5.06
C PHE A 242 6.90 10.09 -3.69
N THR A 243 5.74 10.76 -3.64
CA THR A 243 5.06 11.08 -2.38
C THR A 243 4.59 9.81 -1.65
N HIS A 244 4.06 8.82 -2.36
CA HIS A 244 3.69 7.52 -1.76
C HIS A 244 4.90 6.86 -1.09
N VAL A 245 6.01 6.79 -1.81
CA VAL A 245 7.29 6.23 -1.35
C VAL A 245 7.82 6.94 -0.11
N LEU A 246 7.91 8.28 -0.15
CA LEU A 246 8.44 9.05 0.96
C LEU A 246 7.58 8.85 2.21
N THR A 247 6.26 8.83 2.03
CA THR A 247 5.32 8.56 3.12
C THR A 247 5.44 7.12 3.63
N THR A 248 5.73 6.14 2.76
CA THR A 248 6.00 4.74 3.19
C THR A 248 7.23 4.67 4.05
N ALA A 249 8.34 5.23 3.56
CA ALA A 249 9.60 5.23 4.29
C ALA A 249 9.44 5.88 5.67
N PHE A 250 8.72 6.99 5.77
CA PHE A 250 8.47 7.68 7.04
C PHE A 250 7.72 6.81 8.05
N PHE A 251 6.54 6.29 7.69
CA PHE A 251 5.74 5.47 8.62
C PHE A 251 6.39 4.12 8.94
N SER A 252 7.06 3.50 7.96
CA SER A 252 7.81 2.27 8.20
C SER A 252 8.97 2.50 9.17
N LEU A 253 9.74 3.59 8.99
CA LEU A 253 10.89 3.92 9.85
C LEU A 253 10.48 4.08 11.31
N GLN A 254 9.39 4.79 11.59
CA GLN A 254 8.86 4.96 12.95
C GLN A 254 8.59 3.62 13.63
N TRP A 255 7.95 2.70 12.91
CA TRP A 255 7.65 1.37 13.41
C TRP A 255 8.92 0.54 13.67
N ILE A 256 9.88 0.56 12.74
CA ILE A 256 11.14 -0.18 12.88
C ILE A 256 11.93 0.31 14.09
N VAL A 257 11.99 1.63 14.32
CA VAL A 257 12.66 2.21 15.48
C VAL A 257 12.01 1.73 16.78
N MET A 258 10.68 1.80 16.87
CA MET A 258 9.96 1.34 18.06
C MET A 258 10.12 -0.17 18.28
N PHE A 259 10.00 -0.96 17.21
CA PHE A 259 10.18 -2.40 17.27
C PHE A 259 11.59 -2.77 17.73
N THR A 260 12.63 -2.12 17.18
CA THR A 260 14.03 -2.32 17.59
C THR A 260 14.23 -1.97 19.07
N TYR A 261 13.63 -0.86 19.53
CA TYR A 261 13.70 -0.44 20.93
C TYR A 261 13.06 -1.49 21.86
N VAL A 262 11.88 -2.01 21.51
CA VAL A 262 11.21 -3.07 22.28
C VAL A 262 12.03 -4.36 22.29
N SER A 263 12.58 -4.78 21.15
CA SER A 263 13.41 -5.98 21.05
C SER A 263 14.69 -5.90 21.88
N ILE A 264 15.31 -4.72 21.99
CA ILE A 264 16.52 -4.55 22.82
C ILE A 264 16.15 -4.51 24.30
N THR A 265 15.08 -3.79 24.64
CA THR A 265 14.66 -3.61 26.04
C THR A 265 14.03 -4.85 26.65
N SER A 266 13.52 -5.80 25.87
CA SER A 266 12.96 -7.06 26.37
C SER A 266 13.98 -7.94 27.13
N PHE A 267 15.28 -7.70 26.95
CA PHE A 267 16.34 -8.42 27.67
C PHE A 267 16.75 -7.76 28.98
N ASN A 268 16.41 -6.49 29.18
CA ASN A 268 16.74 -5.75 30.39
C ASN A 268 15.52 -5.72 31.32
N VAL A 269 15.76 -5.83 32.63
CA VAL A 269 14.70 -5.68 33.64
C VAL A 269 14.18 -4.24 33.54
N SER A 270 13.05 -4.07 32.85
CA SER A 270 12.42 -2.78 32.66
C SER A 270 11.71 -2.34 33.94
N SER A 271 11.88 -1.08 34.32
CA SER A 271 11.08 -0.51 35.41
C SER A 271 9.60 -0.49 35.01
N TYR A 272 8.69 -0.52 35.99
CA TYR A 272 7.26 -0.46 35.71
C TYR A 272 6.88 0.79 34.89
N GLN A 273 7.51 1.94 35.19
CA GLN A 273 7.31 3.18 34.44
C GLN A 273 7.74 3.04 32.97
N GLN A 274 8.88 2.39 32.70
CA GLN A 274 9.34 2.14 31.34
C GLN A 274 8.36 1.25 30.56
N LEU A 275 7.79 0.23 31.20
CA LEU A 275 6.81 -0.65 30.58
C LEU A 275 5.52 0.12 30.20
N VAL A 276 5.04 1.01 31.07
CA VAL A 276 3.87 1.86 30.78
C VAL A 276 4.14 2.77 29.58
N ILE A 277 5.32 3.38 29.50
CA ILE A 277 5.72 4.21 28.37
C ILE A 277 5.79 3.38 27.07
N ILE A 278 6.40 2.19 27.12
CA ILE A 278 6.45 1.27 25.97
C ILE A 278 5.04 0.90 25.50
N ASN A 279 4.16 0.52 26.43
CA ASN A 279 2.78 0.16 26.14
C ASN A 279 1.96 1.32 25.59
N PHE A 280 2.32 2.56 25.89
CA PHE A 280 1.70 3.74 25.29
C PHE A 280 2.17 3.99 23.86
N PHE A 281 3.49 4.01 23.61
CA PHE A 281 4.02 4.31 22.28
C PHE A 281 3.84 3.16 21.28
N PHE A 282 3.77 1.90 21.75
CA PHE A 282 3.69 0.75 20.86
C PHE A 282 2.40 0.73 20.02
N PRO A 283 1.19 0.88 20.57
CA PRO A 283 -0.02 0.99 19.77
C PRO A 283 -0.04 2.24 18.88
N LEU A 284 0.50 3.37 19.34
CA LEU A 284 0.55 4.60 18.54
C LEU A 284 1.37 4.39 17.27
N THR A 285 2.59 3.87 17.41
CA THR A 285 3.48 3.57 16.28
C THR A 285 2.94 2.44 15.39
N ASN A 286 2.29 1.43 15.97
CA ASN A 286 1.59 0.38 15.20
C ASN A 286 0.46 0.97 14.34
N ASN A 287 -0.37 1.84 14.89
CA ASN A 287 -1.40 2.53 14.12
C ASN A 287 -0.80 3.44 13.04
N CYS A 288 0.31 4.13 13.33
CA CYS A 288 1.05 4.89 12.33
C CYS A 288 1.58 4.01 11.19
N TYR A 289 2.01 2.78 11.48
CA TYR A 289 2.39 1.81 10.47
C TYR A 289 1.22 1.47 9.55
N TYR A 290 0.03 1.20 10.09
CA TYR A 290 -1.17 0.89 9.30
C TYR A 290 -1.72 2.08 8.48
N LEU A 291 -1.30 3.32 8.76
CA LEU A 291 -1.56 4.44 7.82
C LEU A 291 -0.95 4.18 6.44
N ASN A 292 0.08 3.33 6.32
CA ASN A 292 0.62 2.90 5.04
C ASN A 292 -0.41 2.20 4.16
N ASN A 293 -1.34 1.44 4.75
CA ASN A 293 -2.38 0.72 4.01
C ASN A 293 -3.56 1.64 3.62
N VAL A 294 -3.74 2.77 4.32
CA VAL A 294 -4.87 3.68 4.10
C VAL A 294 -4.52 4.79 3.11
N LYS A 295 -3.29 5.30 3.16
CA LYS A 295 -2.87 6.53 2.48
C LYS A 295 -3.01 6.55 0.95
N SER A 296 -3.03 5.39 0.29
CA SER A 296 -2.82 5.27 -1.15
C SER A 296 -3.78 6.17 -1.96
N PHE A 297 -5.06 6.11 -1.64
CA PHE A 297 -6.08 6.96 -2.27
C PHE A 297 -5.90 8.43 -1.93
N TYR A 298 -5.77 8.76 -0.65
CA TYR A 298 -5.71 10.13 -0.17
C TYR A 298 -4.49 10.87 -0.73
N LEU A 299 -3.31 10.23 -0.76
CA LEU A 299 -2.12 10.79 -1.38
C LEU A 299 -2.28 10.97 -2.89
N SER A 300 -2.89 10.01 -3.58
CA SER A 300 -3.15 10.13 -5.03
C SER A 300 -4.11 11.30 -5.32
N MET A 301 -5.14 11.45 -4.48
CA MET A 301 -6.11 12.55 -4.55
C MET A 301 -5.45 13.90 -4.28
N LEU A 302 -4.53 14.01 -3.32
CA LEU A 302 -3.84 15.26 -2.98
C LEU A 302 -2.78 15.65 -4.02
N THR A 303 -2.02 14.69 -4.52
CA THR A 303 -0.84 14.94 -5.37
C THR A 303 -1.15 15.04 -6.87
N SER A 304 -2.11 14.26 -7.38
CA SER A 304 -2.34 14.14 -8.83
C SER A 304 -3.63 14.85 -9.27
N GLN A 305 -3.48 15.94 -10.02
CA GLN A 305 -4.61 16.65 -10.64
C GLN A 305 -5.38 15.75 -11.62
N SER A 306 -4.66 14.88 -12.35
CA SER A 306 -5.28 13.94 -13.30
C SER A 306 -6.17 12.95 -12.55
N PHE A 307 -5.68 12.40 -11.43
CA PHE A 307 -6.46 11.50 -10.57
C PHE A 307 -7.75 12.16 -10.08
N ARG A 308 -7.67 13.39 -9.56
CA ARG A 308 -8.85 14.16 -9.12
C ARG A 308 -9.88 14.35 -10.23
N LYS A 309 -9.43 14.80 -11.41
CA LYS A 309 -10.33 15.06 -12.55
C LYS A 309 -11.08 13.80 -12.97
N THR A 310 -10.37 12.68 -13.07
CA THR A 310 -10.97 11.41 -13.47
C THR A 310 -11.91 10.86 -12.40
N PHE A 311 -11.58 11.01 -11.10
CA PHE A 311 -12.47 10.65 -10.00
C PHE A 311 -13.79 11.45 -10.05
N PHE A 312 -13.73 12.78 -10.11
CA PHE A 312 -14.92 13.64 -10.18
C PHE A 312 -15.72 13.44 -11.47
N LYS A 313 -15.05 13.24 -12.61
CA LYS A 313 -15.69 12.88 -13.89
C LYS A 313 -16.45 11.56 -13.79
N GLY A 314 -15.85 10.54 -13.14
CA GLY A 314 -16.48 9.24 -12.90
C GLY A 314 -17.73 9.34 -12.02
N MET A 315 -17.70 10.18 -10.97
CA MET A 315 -18.87 10.43 -10.13
C MET A 315 -19.97 11.20 -10.87
N SER A 316 -19.62 12.21 -11.68
CA SER A 316 -20.59 13.02 -12.42
C SER A 316 -21.29 12.25 -13.53
N ARG A 317 -20.57 11.40 -14.27
CA ARG A 317 -21.12 10.70 -15.45
C ARG A 317 -22.22 9.69 -15.09
N ARG A 318 -22.25 9.20 -13.84
CA ARG A 318 -23.33 8.33 -13.36
C ARG A 318 -24.66 9.07 -13.12
N ARG A 319 -24.67 10.41 -13.10
CA ARG A 319 -25.92 11.19 -12.96
C ARG A 319 -26.56 11.54 -14.29
N THR A 320 -25.83 11.46 -15.40
CA THR A 320 -26.34 11.77 -16.73
C THR A 320 -26.48 10.47 -17.54
N THR A 321 -27.71 9.94 -17.54
CA THR A 321 -28.32 9.01 -18.53
C THR A 321 -27.77 7.59 -18.70
N PRO A 322 -28.53 6.55 -18.27
CA PRO A 322 -28.39 5.18 -18.77
C PRO A 322 -28.99 4.95 -20.17
N LEU A 323 -29.73 5.92 -20.73
CA LEU A 323 -30.62 5.68 -21.88
C LEU A 323 -30.08 6.13 -23.25
N GLN A 324 -28.98 6.89 -23.34
CA GLN A 324 -28.48 7.38 -24.64
C GLN A 324 -27.41 6.48 -25.30
N GLY A 325 -26.95 5.43 -24.61
CA GLY A 325 -25.97 4.48 -25.16
C GLY A 325 -26.49 3.56 -26.26
N LEU A 326 -27.81 3.52 -26.49
CA LEU A 326 -28.41 2.76 -27.60
C LEU A 326 -28.68 3.61 -28.85
N GLU A 327 -28.68 4.95 -28.76
CA GLU A 327 -29.01 5.79 -29.92
C GLU A 327 -27.78 6.28 -30.70
N GLU A 328 -26.58 6.33 -30.12
CA GLU A 328 -25.42 6.95 -30.80
C GLU A 328 -24.57 5.97 -31.66
N PHE A 329 -25.04 4.73 -31.88
CA PHE A 329 -24.61 3.94 -33.04
C PHE A 329 -25.45 4.22 -34.30
N GLN A 330 -26.53 4.99 -34.17
CA GLN A 330 -27.14 5.62 -35.32
C GLN A 330 -26.47 6.97 -35.58
N ASN A 331 -25.62 6.96 -36.61
CA ASN A 331 -25.64 8.02 -37.60
C ASN A 331 -24.93 9.32 -37.21
N LYS A 332 -23.67 9.44 -37.63
CA LYS A 332 -23.18 10.69 -38.22
C LYS A 332 -22.23 10.38 -39.38
N ASN A 333 -22.86 10.19 -40.54
CA ASN A 333 -22.36 10.53 -41.87
C ASN A 333 -21.41 9.56 -42.60
N GLN A 334 -21.33 8.29 -42.21
CA GLN A 334 -20.94 7.24 -43.16
C GLN A 334 -22.05 6.20 -43.21
N VAL A 335 -22.92 6.33 -44.22
CA VAL A 335 -23.75 5.23 -44.71
C VAL A 335 -22.79 4.22 -45.32
N LEU A 336 -22.21 3.37 -44.47
CA LEU A 336 -21.57 2.15 -44.91
C LEU A 336 -22.69 1.17 -45.25
N GLN A 337 -23.16 1.23 -46.49
CA GLN A 337 -23.97 0.16 -47.08
C GLN A 337 -23.07 -1.07 -47.21
N ILE A 338 -23.12 -1.94 -46.20
CA ILE A 338 -22.55 -3.29 -46.31
C ILE A 338 -23.58 -4.10 -47.10
N ASP A 339 -23.36 -4.25 -48.41
CA ASP A 339 -24.15 -5.18 -49.22
C ASP A 339 -23.78 -6.61 -48.78
N SER A 340 -24.70 -7.24 -48.06
CA SER A 340 -24.51 -8.56 -47.46
C SER A 340 -24.44 -9.69 -48.49
N ARG A 341 -24.55 -9.40 -49.79
CA ARG A 341 -24.45 -10.42 -50.85
C ARG A 341 -23.03 -10.62 -51.40
N HIS A 342 -22.12 -9.65 -51.25
CA HIS A 342 -20.80 -9.72 -51.92
C HIS A 342 -19.58 -9.32 -51.07
N GLY A 343 -19.74 -8.84 -49.82
CA GLY A 343 -18.61 -8.67 -48.90
C GLY A 343 -17.54 -7.67 -49.34
N THR A 344 -17.90 -6.67 -50.16
CA THR A 344 -16.99 -5.60 -50.62
C THR A 344 -17.38 -4.26 -50.00
N LEU A 345 -16.37 -3.49 -49.58
CA LEU A 345 -16.49 -2.14 -49.03
C LEU A 345 -16.05 -1.13 -50.08
N VAL A 346 -16.97 -0.30 -50.59
CA VAL A 346 -16.68 0.72 -51.61
C VAL A 346 -16.59 2.10 -50.94
N MET A 347 -15.47 2.81 -51.11
CA MET A 347 -15.26 4.18 -50.64
C MET A 347 -14.75 5.06 -51.79
N GLY A 348 -15.68 5.77 -52.45
CA GLY A 348 -15.35 6.60 -53.63
C GLY A 348 -14.89 5.76 -54.84
N ASP A 349 -14.71 6.41 -56.00
CA ASP A 349 -14.36 5.78 -57.30
C ASP A 349 -12.99 5.07 -57.37
N GLN A 350 -12.42 4.69 -56.23
CA GLN A 350 -11.21 3.88 -56.15
C GLN A 350 -11.51 2.58 -55.39
N ASP A 351 -11.45 1.47 -56.12
CA ASP A 351 -11.48 0.12 -55.56
C ASP A 351 -10.28 -0.09 -54.64
N ILE A 352 -10.50 0.05 -53.33
CA ILE A 352 -9.54 -0.35 -52.31
C ILE A 352 -9.83 -1.82 -52.01
N GLY A 353 -8.99 -2.71 -52.56
CA GLY A 353 -9.13 -4.15 -52.43
C GLY A 353 -9.28 -4.65 -50.98
N ASN A 354 -9.85 -5.87 -50.87
CA ASN A 354 -10.20 -6.62 -49.66
C ASN A 354 -9.44 -6.22 -48.38
N VAL A 355 -10.07 -5.35 -47.57
CA VAL A 355 -9.60 -5.03 -46.23
C VAL A 355 -10.11 -6.12 -45.28
N LEU A 356 -9.23 -7.07 -44.95
CA LEU A 356 -9.52 -8.05 -43.91
C LEU A 356 -9.43 -7.36 -42.54
N VAL A 357 -10.59 -7.04 -41.96
CA VAL A 357 -10.68 -6.49 -40.61
C VAL A 357 -10.57 -7.63 -39.60
N TYR A 358 -9.35 -7.91 -39.14
CA TYR A 358 -9.14 -8.78 -37.98
C TYR A 358 -9.50 -8.01 -36.72
N PHE A 359 -10.66 -8.33 -36.13
CA PHE A 359 -10.90 -8.08 -34.71
C PHE A 359 -10.05 -9.07 -33.92
N VAL A 360 -8.94 -8.58 -33.37
CA VAL A 360 -8.17 -9.31 -32.36
C VAL A 360 -8.75 -8.90 -31.01
N GLU A 361 -9.40 -9.85 -30.34
CA GLU A 361 -9.94 -9.73 -28.97
C GLU A 361 -8.84 -9.46 -27.92
#